data_AF-A0A6G3XJN5-F1
#
_entry.id   AF-A0A6G3XJN5-F1
#
_cell.length_a   1.000
_cell.length_b   1.000
_cell.length_c   1.000
_cell.angle_alpha   90.00
_cell.angle_beta   90.00
_cell.angle_gamma   90.00
#
_symmetry.space_group_name_H-M   'P 1'
#
loop_
_entity.id
_entity.type
_entity.pdbx_description
1 polymer ?
#
loop_
_entity_poly.entity_id
_entity_poly.type
_entity_poly.pdbx_seq_one_letter_code
_entity_poly.pdbx_strand_id
1 'polypeptide(L)'
;HTDPAGRAFTAELVERSGLSPDVWLKRLFGALLPPLLHFLYRYGTVFSPHGENAIVVFDENDVPVRLAIKDFVDDVNVSAHPLPEHAGMPDEVRAVLLTEE
;
A
#
# COMPACT_ATOMS: atom_id res chain seq x y z
N HIS A 1 10.03 4.46 -12.82
CA HIS A 1 10.36 5.72 -13.52
C HIS A 1 11.85 5.78 -13.77
N THR A 2 12.26 6.14 -14.98
CA THR A 2 13.65 6.39 -15.38
C THR A 2 13.73 7.75 -16.02
N ASP A 3 14.78 8.50 -15.74
CA ASP A 3 15.03 9.78 -16.40
C ASP A 3 15.48 9.60 -17.87
N PRO A 4 15.62 10.67 -18.66
CA PRO A 4 16.10 10.58 -20.04
C PRO A 4 17.52 10.04 -20.21
N ALA A 5 18.34 10.04 -19.15
CA ALA A 5 19.69 9.47 -19.14
C ALA A 5 19.69 7.97 -18.75
N GLY A 6 18.52 7.39 -18.47
CA GLY A 6 18.34 5.99 -18.10
C GLY A 6 18.51 5.71 -16.61
N ARG A 7 18.65 6.73 -15.77
CA ARG A 7 18.81 6.54 -14.32
C ARG A 7 17.46 6.27 -13.67
N ALA A 8 17.38 5.19 -12.90
CA ALA A 8 16.18 4.85 -12.14
C ALA A 8 15.97 5.83 -10.98
N PHE A 9 14.76 6.37 -10.85
CA PHE A 9 14.42 7.27 -9.73
C PHE A 9 14.64 6.61 -8.36
N THR A 10 14.31 5.33 -8.25
CA THR A 10 14.56 4.55 -7.03
C THR A 10 16.05 4.47 -6.69
N ALA A 11 16.94 4.42 -7.69
CA ALA A 11 18.38 4.40 -7.44
C ALA A 11 18.87 5.73 -6.84
N GLU A 12 18.32 6.86 -7.29
CA GLU A 12 18.58 8.18 -6.71
C GLU A 12 18.10 8.26 -5.25
N LEU A 13 16.90 7.76 -4.94
CA LEU A 13 16.39 7.72 -3.55
C LEU A 13 17.27 6.85 -2.64
N VAL A 14 17.72 5.70 -3.13
CA VAL A 14 18.64 4.82 -2.38
C VAL A 14 19.94 5.55 -2.10
N GLU A 15 20.55 6.20 -3.11
CA GLU A 15 21.80 6.95 -2.93
C GLU A 15 21.65 8.09 -1.92
N ARG A 16 20.59 8.90 -2.04
CA ARG A 16 20.32 10.02 -1.13
C ARG A 16 20.08 9.59 0.30
N SER A 17 19.51 8.40 0.50
CA SER A 17 19.29 7.86 1.85
C SER A 17 20.54 7.45 2.62
N GLY A 18 21.67 7.28 1.92
CA GLY A 18 22.90 6.74 2.51
C GLY A 18 22.81 5.28 2.96
N LEU A 19 21.70 4.58 2.70
CA LEU A 19 21.51 3.17 3.01
C LEU A 19 22.03 2.28 1.89
N SER A 20 22.41 1.04 2.23
CA SER A 20 22.61 0.03 1.20
C SER A 20 21.28 -0.33 0.52
N PRO A 21 21.29 -0.73 -0.77
CA PRO A 21 20.07 -1.09 -1.49
C PRO A 21 19.21 -2.13 -0.77
N ASP A 22 19.82 -3.16 -0.18
CA ASP A 22 19.10 -4.21 0.56
C ASP A 22 18.38 -3.67 1.80
N VAL A 23 19.00 -2.73 2.52
CA VAL A 23 18.39 -2.12 3.71
C VAL A 23 17.25 -1.20 3.30
N TRP A 24 17.44 -0.39 2.25
CA TRP A 24 16.40 0.50 1.75
C TRP A 24 15.19 -0.28 1.22
N LEU A 25 15.40 -1.38 0.49
CA LEU A 25 14.30 -2.25 0.02
C LEU A 25 13.56 -2.91 1.18
N LYS A 26 14.26 -3.34 2.23
CA LYS A 26 13.61 -3.85 3.45
C LYS A 26 12.74 -2.79 4.12
N ARG A 27 13.17 -1.52 4.14
CA ARG A 27 12.36 -0.40 4.66
C ARG A 27 11.13 -0.16 3.79
N LEU A 28 11.30 -0.16 2.47
CA LEU A 28 10.19 -0.06 1.53
C LEU A 28 9.15 -1.17 1.80
N PHE A 29 9.55 -2.44 1.73
CA PHE A 29 8.61 -3.54 1.96
C PHE A 29 8.03 -3.54 3.37
N GLY A 30 8.79 -3.12 4.38
CA GLY A 30 8.30 -2.95 5.75
C GLY A 30 7.25 -1.84 5.90
N ALA A 31 7.30 -0.80 5.06
CA ALA A 31 6.27 0.24 5.04
C ALA A 31 5.02 -0.17 4.26
N LEU A 32 5.17 -1.02 3.23
CA LEU A 32 4.08 -1.40 2.32
C LEU A 32 3.34 -2.68 2.76
N LEU A 33 4.07 -3.77 2.99
CA LEU A 33 3.46 -5.10 3.10
C LEU A 33 2.69 -5.32 4.41
N PRO A 34 3.20 -4.96 5.60
CA PRO A 34 2.48 -5.23 6.86
C PRO A 34 1.05 -4.67 6.89
N PRO A 35 0.77 -3.39 6.54
CA PRO A 35 -0.61 -2.90 6.54
C PRO A 35 -1.46 -3.60 5.48
N LEU A 36 -0.96 -3.78 4.25
CA LEU A 36 -1.73 -4.42 3.18
C LEU A 36 -2.10 -5.87 3.52
N LEU A 37 -1.13 -6.65 4.02
CA LEU A 37 -1.36 -8.03 4.44
C LEU A 37 -2.26 -8.11 5.67
N HIS A 38 -2.18 -7.15 6.60
CA HIS A 38 -3.08 -7.11 7.74
C HIS A 38 -4.53 -6.91 7.30
N PHE A 39 -4.79 -5.96 6.39
CA PHE A 39 -6.13 -5.74 5.85
C PHE A 39 -6.66 -6.95 5.09
N LEU A 40 -5.82 -7.57 4.26
CA LEU A 40 -6.18 -8.80 3.55
C LEU A 40 -6.53 -9.94 4.51
N TYR A 41 -5.61 -10.31 5.42
CA TYR A 41 -5.79 -11.51 6.24
C TYR A 41 -6.76 -11.34 7.40
N ARG A 42 -6.88 -10.12 7.96
CA ARG A 42 -7.74 -9.87 9.11
C ARG A 42 -9.14 -9.44 8.71
N TYR A 43 -9.26 -8.64 7.65
CA TYR A 43 -10.53 -8.01 7.27
C TYR A 43 -11.04 -8.49 5.91
N GLY A 44 -10.27 -9.33 5.20
CA GLY A 44 -10.60 -9.71 3.83
C GLY A 44 -10.63 -8.50 2.91
N THR A 45 -9.95 -7.40 3.26
CA THR A 45 -10.01 -6.14 2.52
C THR A 45 -8.79 -6.02 1.63
N VAL A 46 -9.02 -5.82 0.34
CA VAL A 46 -7.99 -5.57 -0.65
C VAL A 46 -8.13 -4.14 -1.11
N PHE A 47 -7.00 -3.43 -1.10
CA PHE A 47 -6.88 -2.16 -1.82
C PHE A 47 -6.29 -2.50 -3.18
N SER A 48 -6.92 -2.10 -4.26
CA SER A 48 -6.34 -2.17 -5.61
C SER A 48 -5.20 -1.15 -5.68
N PRO A 49 -3.94 -1.53 -5.41
CA PRO A 49 -2.86 -0.59 -5.20
C PRO A 49 -2.24 -0.30 -6.57
N HIS A 50 -3.02 0.35 -7.43
CA HIS A 50 -2.47 0.98 -8.61
C HIS A 50 -1.46 2.02 -8.15
N GLY A 51 -0.34 2.19 -8.88
CA GLY A 51 0.72 3.13 -8.50
C GLY A 51 0.26 4.58 -8.34
N GLU A 52 -0.94 4.90 -8.81
CA GLU A 52 -1.60 6.20 -8.68
C GLU A 52 -2.29 6.40 -7.32
N ASN A 53 -2.66 5.32 -6.61
CA ASN A 53 -3.46 5.35 -5.37
C ASN A 53 -2.70 4.90 -4.11
N ALA A 54 -1.44 4.48 -4.29
CA ALA A 54 -0.49 4.16 -3.23
C ALA A 54 0.63 5.21 -3.17
N ILE A 55 0.69 5.98 -2.09
CA ILE A 55 1.71 7.00 -1.86
C ILE A 55 2.68 6.49 -0.79
N VAL A 56 3.94 6.29 -1.19
CA VAL A 56 5.02 6.02 -0.24
C VAL A 56 5.48 7.34 0.36
N VAL A 57 5.48 7.41 1.69
CA VAL A 57 5.98 8.58 2.41
C VAL A 57 7.38 8.28 2.92
N PHE A 58 8.25 9.27 2.71
CA PHE A 58 9.65 9.25 3.08
C PHE A 58 9.88 10.20 4.27
N ASP A 59 10.89 9.91 5.07
CA ASP A 59 11.41 10.82 6.09
C ASP A 59 12.34 11.89 5.49
N GLU A 60 12.97 12.70 6.33
CA GLU A 60 13.90 13.76 5.91
C GLU A 60 15.16 13.24 5.19
N ASN A 61 15.43 11.93 5.24
CA ASN A 61 16.59 11.28 4.63
C ASN A 61 16.18 10.35 3.47
N ASP A 62 15.03 10.56 2.83
CA ASP A 62 14.56 9.73 1.70
C ASP A 62 14.42 8.23 2.03
N VAL A 63 14.16 7.88 3.31
CA VAL A 63 13.88 6.50 3.73
C VAL A 63 12.35 6.27 3.78
N PRO A 64 11.83 5.18 3.16
CA PRO A 64 10.40 4.84 3.25
C PRO A 64 9.98 4.54 4.70
N VAL A 65 8.94 5.21 5.19
CA VAL A 65 8.46 5.04 6.57
C VAL A 65 6.99 4.65 6.69
N ARG A 66 6.15 4.98 5.69
CA ARG A 66 4.73 4.60 5.71
C ARG A 66 4.13 4.56 4.31
N LEU A 67 3.02 3.85 4.18
CA LEU A 67 2.13 3.86 3.03
C LEU A 67 0.90 4.72 3.35
N ALA A 68 0.53 5.61 2.44
CA ALA A 68 -0.76 6.28 2.43
C ALA A 68 -1.56 5.78 1.23
N ILE A 69 -2.78 5.32 1.47
CA ILE A 69 -3.71 4.87 0.44
C ILE A 69 -4.77 5.95 0.26
N LYS A 70 -5.12 6.24 -0.99
CA LYS A 70 -6.24 7.13 -1.33
C LYS A 70 -7.24 6.40 -2.20
N ASP A 71 -8.35 7.09 -2.47
CA ASP A 71 -9.37 6.67 -3.41
C ASP A 71 -10.10 5.36 -3.04
N PHE A 72 -10.63 5.33 -1.82
CA PHE A 72 -11.25 4.12 -1.25
C PHE A 72 -12.55 3.69 -1.92
N VAL A 73 -13.20 4.56 -2.71
CA VAL A 73 -14.55 4.30 -3.24
C VAL A 73 -14.51 3.28 -4.37
N ASP A 74 -13.55 3.40 -5.29
CA ASP A 74 -13.46 2.55 -6.47
C ASP A 74 -12.39 1.44 -6.34
N ASP A 75 -11.49 1.54 -5.34
CA ASP A 75 -10.33 0.64 -5.20
C ASP A 75 -10.33 -0.22 -3.92
N VAL A 76 -11.48 -0.37 -3.25
CA VAL A 76 -11.60 -1.25 -2.07
C VAL A 76 -12.55 -2.40 -2.35
N ASN A 77 -12.00 -3.60 -2.30
CA ASN A 77 -12.77 -4.84 -2.35
C ASN A 77 -12.75 -5.52 -0.98
N VAL A 78 -13.84 -6.20 -0.65
CA VAL A 78 -13.94 -7.03 0.56
C VAL A 78 -14.25 -8.46 0.20
N SER A 79 -13.79 -9.41 1.02
CA SER A 79 -14.03 -10.83 0.75
C SER A 79 -15.52 -11.14 0.76
N ALA A 80 -15.97 -11.95 -0.22
CA ALA A 80 -17.29 -12.55 -0.24
C ALA A 80 -17.49 -13.57 0.91
N HIS A 81 -16.40 -14.09 1.47
CA HIS A 81 -16.45 -14.95 2.64
C HIS A 81 -16.71 -14.13 3.92
N PRO A 82 -17.74 -14.47 4.71
CA PRO A 82 -18.07 -13.71 5.91
C PRO A 82 -16.98 -13.86 6.97
N LEU A 83 -16.46 -12.72 7.43
CA LEU A 83 -15.51 -12.63 8.54
C LEU A 83 -16.17 -11.98 9.77
N PRO A 84 -15.77 -12.32 11.00
CA PRO A 84 -16.27 -11.67 12.22
C PRO A 84 -16.15 -10.14 12.17
N GLU A 85 -15.09 -9.63 11.55
CA GLU A 85 -14.80 -8.23 11.37
C GLU A 85 -15.84 -7.51 10.50
N HIS A 86 -16.52 -8.24 9.60
CA HIS A 86 -17.58 -7.69 8.75
C HIS A 86 -18.85 -7.37 9.55
N ALA A 87 -19.04 -7.93 10.75
CA ALA A 87 -20.24 -7.74 11.55
C ALA A 87 -20.40 -6.28 12.03
N GLY A 88 -19.29 -5.53 12.15
CA GLY A 88 -19.30 -4.12 12.52
C GLY A 88 -19.44 -3.15 11.35
N MET A 89 -19.51 -3.63 10.11
CA MET A 89 -19.58 -2.79 8.92
C MET A 89 -21.00 -2.20 8.76
N PRO A 90 -21.15 -0.86 8.64
CA PRO A 90 -22.44 -0.25 8.35
C PRO A 90 -23.05 -0.76 7.06
N ASP A 91 -24.37 -0.93 7.03
CA ASP A 91 -25.08 -1.47 5.87
C ASP A 91 -24.91 -0.61 4.61
N GLU A 92 -24.86 0.71 4.77
CA GLU A 92 -24.62 1.66 3.68
C GLU A 92 -23.24 1.44 3.02
N VAL A 93 -22.22 1.06 3.79
CA VAL A 93 -20.88 0.76 3.27
C VAL A 93 -20.88 -0.60 2.59
N ARG A 94 -21.50 -1.61 3.20
CA ARG A 94 -21.63 -2.96 2.61
C ARG A 94 -22.35 -2.93 1.26
N ALA A 95 -23.32 -2.04 1.09
CA ALA A 95 -24.09 -1.93 -0.15
C ALA A 95 -23.28 -1.34 -1.33
N VAL A 96 -22.18 -0.65 -1.06
CA VAL A 96 -21.36 0.03 -2.07
C VAL A 96 -20.08 -0.73 -2.38
N LEU A 97 -19.45 -1.36 -1.38
CA LEU A 97 -18.19 -2.08 -1.58
C LEU A 97 -18.37 -3.31 -2.47
N LEU A 98 -17.42 -3.49 -3.40
CA LEU A 98 -17.37 -4.69 -4.23
C LEU A 98 -16.90 -5.89 -3.40
N THR A 99 -17.49 -7.05 -3.67
CA THR A 99 -17.11 -8.31 -3.04
C THR A 99 -16.38 -9.22 -4.02
N GLU A 100 -15.24 -9.77 -3.62
CA GLU A 100 -14.47 -10.74 -4.40
C GLU A 100 -14.32 -12.06 -3.65
N GLU A 101 -14.34 -13.19 -4.38
CA GLU A 101 -14.13 -14.53 -3.81
C GLU A 101 -12.68 -14.77 -3.38
#